data_AF-A0A9W4UH65-F1
#
_entry.id   AF-A0A9W4UH65-F1
#
_cell.length_a   1.000
_cell.length_b   1.000
_cell.length_c   1.000
_cell.angle_alpha   90.00
_cell.angle_beta   90.00
_cell.angle_gamma   90.00
#
_symmetry.space_group_name_H-M   'P 1'
#
loop_
_entity.id
_entity.type
_entity.pdbx_description
1 polymer ?
#
loop_
_entity_poly.entity_id
_entity_poly.type
_entity_poly.pdbx_seq_one_letter_code
_entity_poly.pdbx_strand_id
1 'polypeptide(L)'
;MALKAYRDIEEGEELTISYLTLGQTSSHRQHAISSWGFNCSCSLCSLRKPEKAASDIRRKLIAQLTPKIMQLWDAGDDTAAISLAEESVQIIVDEGLEHLLTEQYALVAKLWLMLGKKRQRGTTVLKGEERVQSEIWARKSWILLGSMGFLGTKWDGHDDFDLEAFLELVSDGIKEVMLW
;
A
#
# COMPACT_ATOMS: atom_id res chain seq x y z
N MET A 1 19.53 11.68 0.21
CA MET A 1 19.08 10.62 1.13
C MET A 1 18.45 11.30 2.33
N ALA A 2 17.22 10.94 2.69
CA ALA A 2 16.52 11.46 3.85
C ALA A 2 16.09 10.29 4.74
N LEU A 3 16.06 10.51 6.06
CA LEU A 3 15.53 9.60 7.06
C LEU A 3 14.28 10.24 7.67
N LYS A 4 13.20 9.46 7.80
CA LYS A 4 11.94 9.93 8.38
C LYS A 4 11.41 8.91 9.38
N ALA A 5 10.83 9.41 10.47
CA ALA A 5 10.16 8.58 11.45
C ALA A 5 8.80 8.10 10.90
N TYR A 6 8.51 6.81 11.08
CA TYR A 6 7.23 6.18 10.71
C TYR A 6 6.22 6.11 11.86
N ARG A 7 6.67 6.45 13.08
CA ARG A 7 5.89 6.48 14.31
C ARG A 7 6.53 7.47 15.27
N ASP A 8 5.84 7.74 16.37
CA ASP A 8 6.42 8.48 17.48
C ASP A 8 7.60 7.69 18.09
N ILE A 9 8.61 8.43 18.52
CA ILE A 9 9.88 7.92 19.05
C ILE A 9 10.17 8.68 20.34
N GLU A 10 10.28 7.96 21.45
CA GLU A 10 10.54 8.55 22.75
C GLU A 10 12.02 8.92 22.93
N GLU A 11 12.31 9.84 23.85
CA GLU A 11 13.69 10.20 24.17
C GLU A 11 14.46 8.98 24.70
N GLY A 12 15.63 8.70 24.08
CA GLY A 12 16.47 7.54 24.41
C GLY A 12 16.09 6.24 23.71
N GLU A 13 15.02 6.22 22.90
CA GLU A 13 14.68 5.07 22.08
C GLU A 13 15.66 4.89 20.90
N GLU A 14 16.04 3.65 20.61
CA GLU A 14 16.92 3.32 19.48
C GLU A 14 16.21 3.55 18.14
N LEU A 15 16.85 4.33 17.26
CA LEU A 15 16.39 4.50 15.87
C LEU A 15 16.71 3.26 15.06
N THR A 16 15.68 2.63 14.48
CA THR A 16 15.83 1.41 13.66
C THR A 16 15.25 1.60 12.26
N ILE A 17 15.86 0.94 11.29
CA ILE A 17 15.35 0.82 9.91
C ILE A 17 15.43 -0.64 9.47
N SER A 18 14.58 -1.06 8.54
CA SER A 18 14.66 -2.41 7.96
C SER A 18 15.67 -2.44 6.81
N TYR A 19 16.57 -3.42 6.84
CA TYR A 19 17.46 -3.72 5.71
C TYR A 19 16.85 -4.69 4.71
N LEU A 20 15.67 -5.24 5.04
CA LEU A 20 14.96 -6.20 4.24
C LEU A 20 13.75 -5.56 3.58
N THR A 21 13.34 -6.11 2.44
CA THR A 21 12.02 -5.89 1.89
C THR A 21 10.97 -6.24 2.93
N LEU A 22 10.04 -5.32 3.15
CA LEU A 22 8.95 -5.49 4.10
C LEU A 22 7.91 -6.49 3.55
N GLY A 23 7.01 -6.95 4.41
CA GLY A 23 5.98 -7.94 4.01
C GLY A 23 6.47 -9.40 3.89
N GLN A 24 7.77 -9.68 4.04
CA GLN A 24 8.31 -11.04 3.91
C GLN A 24 7.97 -11.95 5.09
N THR A 25 7.85 -13.27 4.85
CA THR A 25 7.59 -14.29 5.89
C THR A 25 8.76 -14.41 6.88
N SER A 26 8.50 -14.96 8.06
CA SER A 26 9.49 -15.14 9.13
C SER A 26 10.71 -15.93 8.68
N SER A 27 10.51 -17.00 7.91
CA SER A 27 11.59 -17.81 7.35
C SER A 27 12.43 -17.02 6.34
N HIS A 28 11.78 -16.24 5.47
CA HIS A 28 12.50 -15.40 4.50
C HIS A 28 13.30 -14.31 5.21
N ARG A 29 12.71 -13.64 6.21
CA ARG A 29 13.41 -12.60 6.99
C ARG A 29 14.66 -13.15 7.69
N GLN A 30 14.56 -14.31 8.33
CA GLN A 30 15.70 -14.96 9.00
C GLN A 30 16.78 -15.38 8.00
N HIS A 31 16.38 -15.91 6.84
CA HIS A 31 17.34 -16.27 5.81
C HIS A 31 18.07 -15.04 5.25
N ALA A 32 17.34 -13.99 4.87
CA ALA A 32 17.91 -12.80 4.28
C ALA A 32 18.85 -12.04 5.23
N ILE A 33 18.47 -11.91 6.51
CA ILE A 33 19.29 -11.22 7.51
C ILE A 33 20.54 -12.01 7.92
N SER A 34 20.54 -13.35 7.75
CA SER A 34 21.68 -14.18 8.15
C SER A 34 22.99 -13.79 7.46
N SER A 35 22.91 -13.21 6.26
CA SER A 35 24.05 -12.66 5.51
C SER A 35 24.78 -11.53 6.25
N TRP A 36 24.11 -10.87 7.20
CA TRP A 36 24.67 -9.80 8.03
C TRP A 36 25.37 -10.31 9.29
N GLY A 37 25.44 -11.64 9.50
CA GLY A 37 26.18 -12.24 10.61
C GLY A 37 25.45 -12.23 11.97
N PHE A 38 24.14 -12.00 11.99
CA PHE A 38 23.32 -12.10 13.21
C PHE A 38 21.96 -12.75 12.95
N ASN A 39 21.33 -13.23 14.03
CA ASN A 39 19.96 -13.74 14.01
C ASN A 39 19.01 -12.66 14.55
N CYS A 40 17.99 -12.30 13.77
CA CYS A 40 17.06 -11.25 14.18
C CYS A 40 16.16 -11.72 15.34
N SER A 41 16.11 -10.93 16.41
CA SER A 41 15.30 -11.16 17.62
C SER A 41 14.22 -10.09 17.83
N CYS A 42 13.87 -9.31 16.80
CA CYS A 42 12.83 -8.30 16.90
C CYS A 42 11.47 -8.89 17.31
N SER A 43 10.52 -8.05 17.73
CA SER A 43 9.19 -8.47 18.17
C SER A 43 8.49 -9.44 17.20
N LEU A 44 8.60 -9.20 15.89
CA LEU A 44 8.04 -10.09 14.86
C LEU A 44 8.75 -11.44 14.75
N CYS A 45 10.08 -11.46 14.87
CA CYS A 45 10.88 -12.69 14.78
C CYS A 45 10.78 -13.52 16.07
N SER A 46 10.48 -12.89 17.19
CA SER A 46 10.35 -13.50 18.52
C SER A 46 8.93 -13.93 18.88
N LEU A 47 7.94 -13.72 18.00
CA LEU A 47 6.57 -14.22 18.15
C LEU A 47 6.51 -15.72 18.45
N ARG A 48 5.50 -16.15 19.22
CA ARG A 48 5.25 -17.58 19.46
C ARG A 48 4.85 -18.26 18.16
N LYS A 49 5.09 -19.57 18.06
CA LYS A 49 4.80 -20.38 16.86
C LYS A 49 3.41 -20.12 16.24
N PRO A 50 2.29 -20.12 16.98
CA PRO A 50 0.97 -19.88 16.38
C PRO A 50 0.81 -18.45 15.82
N GLU A 51 1.28 -17.44 16.55
CA GLU A 51 1.21 -16.03 16.13
C GLU A 51 2.07 -15.77 14.90
N LYS A 52 3.28 -16.34 14.89
CA LYS A 52 4.21 -16.29 13.75
C LYS A 52 3.62 -16.94 12.51
N ALA A 53 2.98 -18.10 12.66
CA ALA A 53 2.31 -18.78 11.55
C ALA A 53 1.13 -17.95 11.00
N ALA A 54 0.33 -17.34 11.88
CA ALA A 54 -0.76 -16.45 11.47
C ALA A 54 -0.27 -15.22 10.71
N SER A 55 0.81 -14.58 11.18
CA SER A 55 1.48 -13.48 10.49
C SER A 55 2.01 -13.91 9.12
N ASP A 56 2.66 -15.08 9.02
CA ASP A 56 3.16 -15.60 7.75
C ASP A 56 2.04 -15.90 6.74
N ILE A 57 0.86 -16.34 7.22
CA ILE A 57 -0.33 -16.51 6.36
C ILE A 57 -0.82 -15.15 5.84
N ARG A 58 -0.98 -14.14 6.71
CA ARG A 58 -1.41 -12.80 6.28
C ARG A 58 -0.43 -12.18 5.29
N ARG A 59 0.87 -12.30 5.53
CA ARG A 59 1.92 -11.81 4.63
C ARG A 59 1.88 -12.47 3.25
N LYS A 60 1.66 -13.79 3.20
CA LYS A 60 1.45 -14.52 1.94
C LYS A 60 0.17 -14.07 1.23
N LEU A 61 -0.92 -13.88 1.99
CA LEU A 61 -2.17 -13.36 1.43
C LEU A 61 -1.94 -11.98 0.82
N ILE A 62 -1.27 -11.08 1.54
CA ILE A 62 -0.99 -9.72 1.09
C ILE A 62 -0.23 -9.71 -0.24
N ALA A 63 0.80 -10.55 -0.35
CA ALA A 63 1.57 -10.69 -1.59
C ALA A 63 0.74 -11.20 -2.79
N GLN A 64 -0.43 -11.79 -2.57
CA GLN A 64 -1.31 -12.33 -3.61
C GLN A 64 -2.55 -11.46 -3.88
N LEU A 65 -2.76 -10.39 -3.12
CA LEU A 65 -3.93 -9.53 -3.25
C LEU A 65 -3.98 -8.83 -4.60
N THR A 66 -2.94 -8.09 -4.97
CA THR A 66 -2.90 -7.32 -6.22
C THR A 66 -3.12 -8.19 -7.45
N PRO A 67 -2.42 -9.34 -7.63
CA PRO A 67 -2.71 -10.25 -8.75
C PRO A 67 -4.17 -10.73 -8.77
N LYS A 68 -4.74 -11.06 -7.60
CA LYS A 68 -6.13 -11.54 -7.50
C LYS A 68 -7.14 -10.45 -7.82
N ILE A 69 -6.91 -9.22 -7.37
CA ILE A 69 -7.73 -8.05 -7.71
C ILE A 69 -7.73 -7.82 -9.21
N MET A 70 -6.55 -7.83 -9.84
CA MET A 70 -6.42 -7.68 -11.30
C MET A 70 -7.13 -8.80 -12.06
N GLN A 71 -6.99 -10.04 -11.61
CA GLN A 71 -7.69 -11.17 -12.22
C GLN A 71 -9.22 -11.01 -12.20
N LEU A 72 -9.78 -10.55 -11.07
CA LEU A 72 -11.23 -10.27 -10.96
C LEU A 72 -11.64 -9.14 -11.90
N TRP A 73 -10.83 -8.07 -11.96
CA TRP A 73 -11.06 -6.93 -12.84
C TRP A 73 -11.05 -7.33 -14.32
N ASP A 74 -10.04 -8.09 -14.76
CA ASP A 74 -9.90 -8.55 -16.14
C ASP A 74 -10.99 -9.55 -16.54
N ALA A 75 -11.50 -10.33 -15.58
CA ALA A 75 -12.68 -11.18 -15.76
C ALA A 75 -14.00 -10.39 -15.86
N GLY A 76 -13.97 -9.07 -15.62
CA GLY A 76 -15.13 -8.19 -15.68
C GLY A 76 -15.97 -8.16 -14.40
N ASP A 77 -15.50 -8.78 -13.31
CA ASP A 77 -16.13 -8.72 -11.99
C ASP A 77 -15.64 -7.47 -11.24
N ASP A 78 -16.01 -6.29 -11.77
CA ASP A 78 -15.53 -4.99 -11.29
C ASP A 78 -15.84 -4.79 -9.79
N THR A 79 -17.03 -5.23 -9.35
CA THR A 79 -17.50 -5.08 -7.97
C THR A 79 -16.69 -5.96 -7.01
N ALA A 80 -16.44 -7.22 -7.36
CA ALA A 80 -15.61 -8.09 -6.51
C ALA A 80 -14.16 -7.62 -6.46
N ALA A 81 -13.62 -7.10 -7.57
CA ALA A 81 -12.28 -6.53 -7.61
C ALA A 81 -12.15 -5.33 -6.66
N ILE A 82 -13.10 -4.40 -6.69
CA ILE A 82 -13.12 -3.24 -5.80
C ILE A 82 -13.30 -3.68 -4.33
N SER A 83 -14.25 -4.58 -4.04
CA SER A 83 -14.48 -5.08 -2.67
C SER A 83 -13.21 -5.69 -2.08
N LEU A 84 -12.53 -6.55 -2.85
CA LEU A 84 -11.28 -7.17 -2.40
C LEU A 84 -10.17 -6.14 -2.21
N ALA A 85 -10.09 -5.14 -3.07
CA ALA A 85 -9.12 -4.05 -2.95
C ALA A 85 -9.38 -3.18 -1.70
N GLU A 86 -10.63 -2.93 -1.35
CA GLU A 86 -10.98 -2.20 -0.12
C GLU A 86 -10.73 -3.04 1.13
N GLU A 87 -11.14 -4.31 1.15
CA GLU A 87 -10.92 -5.23 2.26
C GLU A 87 -9.45 -5.45 2.57
N SER A 88 -8.60 -5.46 1.53
CA SER A 88 -7.16 -5.63 1.73
C SER A 88 -6.50 -4.55 2.58
N VAL A 89 -7.07 -3.34 2.62
CA VAL A 89 -6.56 -2.24 3.46
C VAL A 89 -6.50 -2.69 4.91
N GLN A 90 -7.56 -3.33 5.40
CA GLN A 90 -7.61 -3.79 6.79
C GLN A 90 -6.60 -4.89 7.05
N ILE A 91 -6.40 -5.80 6.08
CA ILE A 91 -5.40 -6.88 6.20
C ILE A 91 -3.98 -6.31 6.31
N ILE A 92 -3.68 -5.26 5.53
CA ILE A 92 -2.39 -4.56 5.56
C ILE A 92 -2.19 -3.83 6.90
N VAL A 93 -3.22 -3.15 7.39
CA VAL A 93 -3.21 -2.48 8.70
C VAL A 93 -2.99 -3.49 9.83
N ASP A 94 -3.75 -4.58 9.85
CA ASP A 94 -3.66 -5.61 10.89
C ASP A 94 -2.29 -6.29 10.96
N GLU A 95 -1.56 -6.33 9.84
CA GLU A 95 -0.21 -6.90 9.76
C GLU A 95 0.92 -5.87 10.00
N GLY A 96 0.58 -4.58 10.17
CA GLY A 96 1.55 -3.51 10.40
C GLY A 96 2.43 -3.23 9.17
N LEU A 97 1.82 -3.24 7.98
CA LEU A 97 2.49 -2.99 6.70
C LEU A 97 2.02 -1.68 6.06
N GLU A 98 1.86 -0.62 6.85
CA GLU A 98 1.23 0.66 6.47
C GLU A 98 1.93 1.37 5.31
N HIS A 99 3.21 1.10 5.09
CA HIS A 99 3.95 1.58 3.91
C HIS A 99 3.36 1.07 2.58
N LEU A 100 2.66 -0.06 2.58
CA LEU A 100 1.95 -0.58 1.40
C LEU A 100 0.62 0.14 1.14
N LEU A 101 0.11 0.90 2.11
CA LEU A 101 -1.19 1.56 1.98
C LEU A 101 -1.19 2.68 0.94
N THR A 102 -0.06 3.31 0.66
CA THR A 102 0.04 4.33 -0.39
C THR A 102 -0.37 3.76 -1.74
N GLU A 103 0.23 2.63 -2.13
CA GLU A 103 -0.08 1.92 -3.37
C GLU A 103 -1.47 1.31 -3.33
N GLN A 104 -1.87 0.70 -2.21
CA GLN A 104 -3.18 0.08 -2.09
C GLN A 104 -4.32 1.10 -2.23
N TYR A 105 -4.22 2.27 -1.60
CA TYR A 105 -5.20 3.35 -1.73
C TYR A 105 -5.27 3.89 -3.17
N ALA A 106 -4.13 4.02 -3.84
CA ALA A 106 -4.08 4.45 -5.25
C ALA A 106 -4.72 3.41 -6.18
N LEU A 107 -4.51 2.12 -5.92
CA LEU A 107 -5.17 1.03 -6.65
C LEU A 107 -6.70 1.10 -6.50
N VAL A 108 -7.20 1.20 -5.27
CA VAL A 108 -8.65 1.31 -5.01
C VAL A 108 -9.24 2.52 -5.72
N ALA A 109 -8.59 3.68 -5.62
CA ALA A 109 -9.01 4.89 -6.31
C ALA A 109 -9.09 4.68 -7.84
N LYS A 110 -8.07 4.07 -8.43
CA LYS A 110 -8.01 3.78 -9.86
C LYS A 110 -9.14 2.85 -10.31
N LEU A 111 -9.46 1.82 -9.54
CA LEU A 111 -10.57 0.90 -9.86
C LEU A 111 -11.92 1.65 -9.89
N TRP A 112 -12.18 2.50 -8.89
CA TRP A 112 -13.37 3.36 -8.87
C TRP A 112 -13.42 4.32 -10.07
N LEU A 113 -12.31 4.98 -10.39
CA LEU A 113 -12.23 5.87 -11.55
C LEU A 113 -12.52 5.13 -12.86
N MET A 114 -11.95 3.94 -13.04
CA MET A 114 -12.14 3.13 -14.23
C MET A 114 -13.58 2.60 -14.34
N LEU A 115 -14.20 2.22 -13.22
CA LEU A 115 -15.60 1.80 -13.19
C LEU A 115 -16.52 2.95 -13.64
N GLY A 116 -16.29 4.16 -13.13
CA GLY A 116 -17.01 5.36 -13.54
C GLY A 116 -16.86 5.62 -15.05
N LYS A 117 -15.63 5.57 -15.58
CA LYS A 117 -15.35 5.73 -17.02
C LYS A 117 -16.03 4.64 -17.87
N LYS A 118 -16.10 3.40 -17.37
CA LYS A 118 -16.78 2.28 -18.04
C LYS A 118 -18.30 2.51 -18.12
N ARG A 119 -18.91 3.04 -17.06
CA ARG A 119 -20.35 3.30 -16.97
C ARG A 119 -20.81 4.55 -17.74
N GLN A 120 -20.01 5.61 -17.76
CA GLN A 120 -20.38 6.92 -18.34
C GLN A 120 -19.80 7.16 -19.74
N ARG A 121 -19.56 6.10 -20.52
CA ARG A 121 -19.01 6.17 -21.88
C ARG A 121 -19.73 7.26 -22.71
N GLY A 122 -18.96 8.22 -23.22
CA GLY A 122 -19.45 9.34 -24.04
C GLY A 122 -19.50 10.70 -23.35
N THR A 123 -19.16 10.77 -22.06
CA THR A 123 -19.12 12.04 -21.31
C THR A 123 -17.67 12.48 -21.07
N THR A 124 -17.37 13.76 -21.28
CA THR A 124 -16.01 14.33 -21.09
C THR A 124 -15.64 14.52 -19.62
N VAL A 125 -16.63 14.56 -18.71
CA VAL A 125 -16.42 14.81 -17.28
C VAL A 125 -17.10 13.69 -16.49
N LEU A 126 -16.32 12.93 -15.73
CA LEU A 126 -16.85 11.92 -14.82
C LEU A 126 -17.54 12.60 -13.63
N LYS A 127 -18.79 12.23 -13.33
CA LYS A 127 -19.54 12.74 -12.17
C LYS A 127 -20.17 11.58 -11.40
N GLY A 128 -20.62 11.81 -10.17
CA GLY A 128 -21.36 10.80 -9.39
C GLY A 128 -20.48 9.99 -8.44
N GLU A 129 -21.06 8.91 -7.91
CA GLU A 129 -20.53 8.16 -6.77
C GLU A 129 -19.13 7.58 -7.04
N GLU A 130 -18.88 7.02 -8.22
CA GLU A 130 -17.59 6.40 -8.55
C GLU A 130 -16.46 7.43 -8.56
N ARG A 131 -16.73 8.67 -8.99
CA ARG A 131 -15.73 9.74 -8.89
C ARG A 131 -15.47 10.11 -7.44
N VAL A 132 -16.53 10.28 -6.65
CA VAL A 132 -16.40 10.63 -5.22
C VAL A 132 -15.58 9.57 -4.48
N GLN A 133 -15.85 8.28 -4.71
CA GLN A 133 -15.07 7.19 -4.11
C GLN A 133 -13.61 7.24 -4.57
N SER A 134 -13.37 7.41 -5.88
CA SER A 134 -12.00 7.57 -6.40
C SER A 134 -11.25 8.72 -5.72
N GLU A 135 -11.87 9.88 -5.54
CA GLU A 135 -11.25 11.03 -4.89
C GLU A 135 -10.94 10.75 -3.41
N ILE A 136 -11.85 10.10 -2.67
CA ILE A 136 -11.63 9.75 -1.26
C ILE A 136 -10.39 8.86 -1.10
N TRP A 137 -10.31 7.79 -1.89
CA TRP A 137 -9.20 6.84 -1.83
C TRP A 137 -7.89 7.47 -2.31
N ALA A 138 -7.92 8.25 -3.39
CA ALA A 138 -6.72 8.92 -3.89
C ALA A 138 -6.17 9.94 -2.90
N ARG A 139 -7.04 10.69 -2.21
CA ARG A 139 -6.63 11.61 -1.14
C ARG A 139 -5.97 10.89 0.02
N LYS A 140 -6.44 9.70 0.41
CA LYS A 140 -5.76 8.89 1.44
C LYS A 140 -4.33 8.54 1.03
N SER A 141 -4.14 8.13 -0.23
CA SER A 141 -2.80 7.84 -0.77
C SER A 141 -1.92 9.09 -0.80
N TRP A 142 -2.46 10.20 -1.31
CA TRP A 142 -1.75 11.47 -1.43
C TRP A 142 -1.29 12.03 -0.09
N ILE A 143 -2.17 12.05 0.91
CA ILE A 143 -1.83 12.48 2.28
C ILE A 143 -0.73 11.60 2.86
N LEU A 144 -0.83 10.28 2.68
CA LEU A 144 0.16 9.34 3.21
C LEU A 144 1.52 9.47 2.52
N LEU A 145 1.55 9.68 1.20
CA LEU A 145 2.80 9.96 0.48
C LEU A 145 3.44 11.27 0.94
N GLY A 146 2.65 12.33 1.13
CA GLY A 146 3.11 13.59 1.71
C GLY A 146 3.64 13.42 3.13
N SER A 147 2.91 12.72 3.99
CA SER A 147 3.31 12.43 5.37
C SER A 147 4.54 11.51 5.44
N MET A 148 4.84 10.73 4.40
CA MET A 148 6.09 9.97 4.26
C MET A 148 7.23 10.78 3.62
N GLY A 149 6.95 11.98 3.11
CA GLY A 149 7.94 12.88 2.50
C GLY A 149 8.21 12.63 1.01
N PHE A 150 7.40 11.79 0.35
CA PHE A 150 7.53 11.51 -1.08
C PHE A 150 7.06 12.67 -1.97
N LEU A 151 6.26 13.59 -1.44
CA LEU A 151 5.80 14.80 -2.15
C LEU A 151 6.68 16.03 -1.86
N GLY A 152 7.87 15.82 -1.31
CA GLY A 152 8.82 16.87 -0.97
C GLY A 152 8.81 17.23 0.52
N THR A 153 9.92 17.81 0.98
CA THR A 153 10.15 18.11 2.41
C THR A 153 9.38 19.32 2.93
N LYS A 154 8.80 20.12 2.03
CA LYS A 154 8.00 21.31 2.35
C LYS A 154 6.49 21.08 2.19
N TRP A 155 6.07 19.86 1.85
CA TRP A 155 4.66 19.54 1.70
C TRP A 155 3.92 19.73 3.02
N ASP A 156 2.86 20.53 3.00
CA ASP A 156 2.03 20.88 4.17
C ASP A 156 0.58 20.41 4.03
N GLY A 157 0.25 19.73 2.94
CA GLY A 157 -1.11 19.24 2.65
C GLY A 157 -2.05 20.28 2.05
N HIS A 158 -1.58 21.50 1.77
CA HIS A 158 -2.37 22.56 1.12
C HIS A 158 -2.18 22.67 -0.39
N ASP A 159 -1.28 21.88 -0.99
CA ASP A 159 -1.12 21.82 -2.44
C ASP A 159 -2.43 21.38 -3.14
N ASP A 160 -2.70 21.96 -4.31
CA ASP A 160 -3.89 21.64 -5.10
C ASP A 160 -3.86 20.17 -5.54
N PHE A 161 -4.77 19.37 -5.00
CA PHE A 161 -4.92 17.96 -5.36
C PHE A 161 -5.72 17.81 -6.65
N ASP A 162 -5.07 17.28 -7.69
CA ASP A 162 -5.69 16.86 -8.95
C ASP A 162 -5.70 15.32 -9.03
N LEU A 163 -6.89 14.72 -9.13
CA LEU A 163 -7.08 13.28 -9.08
C LEU A 163 -6.39 12.57 -10.26
N GLU A 164 -6.60 13.08 -11.47
CA GLU A 164 -6.09 12.48 -12.69
C GLU A 164 -4.56 12.55 -12.75
N ALA A 165 -3.97 13.72 -12.51
CA ALA A 165 -2.53 13.91 -12.47
C ALA A 165 -1.88 13.05 -11.37
N PHE A 166 -2.51 12.95 -10.20
CA PHE A 166 -2.03 12.10 -9.12
C PHE A 166 -2.05 10.60 -9.51
N LEU A 167 -3.16 10.11 -10.06
CA LEU A 167 -3.25 8.70 -10.44
C LEU A 167 -2.35 8.36 -11.62
N GLU A 168 -2.07 9.29 -12.53
CA GLU A 168 -1.05 9.12 -13.57
C GLU A 168 0.35 9.01 -12.97
N LEU A 169 0.73 9.93 -12.07
CA LEU A 169 2.01 9.92 -11.37
C LEU A 169 2.26 8.58 -10.63
N VAL A 170 1.26 8.12 -9.87
CA VAL A 170 1.39 6.88 -9.08
C VAL A 170 1.28 5.64 -9.97
N SER A 171 0.55 5.70 -11.08
CA SER A 171 0.43 4.56 -12.02
C SER A 171 1.74 4.20 -12.70
N ASP A 172 2.62 5.16 -12.98
CA ASP A 172 3.93 4.88 -13.56
C ASP A 172 4.90 4.32 -12.51
N GLY A 173 4.79 4.74 -11.24
CA GLY A 173 5.50 4.09 -10.13
C GLY A 173 5.03 2.66 -9.83
N ILE A 174 3.71 2.41 -9.90
CA ILE A 174 3.14 1.06 -9.74
C ILE A 174 3.64 0.10 -10.83
N LYS A 175 3.90 0.58 -12.07
CA LYS A 175 4.47 -0.25 -13.14
C LYS A 175 5.92 -0.70 -12.85
N GLU A 176 6.71 0.09 -12.14
CA GLU A 176 8.09 -0.28 -11.80
C GLU A 176 8.17 -1.30 -10.64
N VAL A 177 7.19 -1.30 -9.74
CA VAL A 177 7.07 -2.31 -8.66
C VAL A 177 6.50 -3.64 -9.18
N MET A 178 5.75 -3.62 -10.29
CA MET A 178 5.21 -4.82 -10.95
C MET A 178 6.24 -5.65 -11.75
N LEU A 179 7.51 -5.25 -11.78
CA LEU A 179 8.58 -5.91 -12.55
C LEU A 179 9.65 -6.61 -11.71
N TRP A 180 9.40 -6.87 -10.42
CA TRP A 180 10.29 -7.63 -9.54
C TRP A 180 9.59 -8.81 -8.87
#